data_AF-G0IZP9-F1
#
_entry.id   AF-G0IZP9-F1
#
_cell.length_a   1.000
_cell.length_b   1.000
_cell.length_c   1.000
_cell.angle_alpha   90.00
_cell.angle_beta   90.00
_cell.angle_gamma   90.00
#
_symmetry.space_group_name_H-M   'P 1'
#
loop_
_entity.id
_entity.type
_entity.pdbx_description
1 polymer ?
#
loop_
_entity_poly.entity_id
_entity_poly.type
_entity_poly.pdbx_seq_one_letter_code
_entity_poly.pdbx_strand_id
1 'polypeptide(L)'
;MSIIGKEISETRKSKGITQEELAELSKVNLRTIQRIENNESEPRGKTLKLICEVLDIDVEDLINSNKQIEGDFNNNLVHGYKLASKGKRFLGSLLETIIYSITIYLPYTFYKTSSLNGFVNGEHPIGFGFAAIFGLIIGAIFYPMFSGNLGHRIIGLKVISSETGDDYQKATEGAIRELLKGVFSFFLIPIIWVLWDDKNQNLYDKLSKTYVVEKII
;
A
#
# COMPACT_ATOMS: atom_id res chain seq x y z
N MET A 1 -8.18 -4.67 -14.65
CA MET A 1 -9.42 -5.26 -14.10
C MET A 1 -10.51 -4.24 -14.34
N SER A 2 -11.45 -4.52 -15.23
CA SER A 2 -12.55 -3.60 -15.55
C SER A 2 -13.56 -3.60 -14.41
N ILE A 3 -14.05 -2.43 -14.00
CA ILE A 3 -15.12 -2.34 -12.99
C ILE A 3 -16.51 -2.50 -13.60
N ILE A 4 -16.61 -2.46 -14.93
CA ILE A 4 -17.87 -2.48 -15.68
C ILE A 4 -18.69 -3.72 -15.34
N GLY A 5 -18.08 -4.90 -15.35
CA GLY A 5 -18.77 -6.16 -15.02
C GLY A 5 -19.29 -6.20 -13.58
N LYS A 6 -18.51 -5.65 -12.64
CA LYS A 6 -18.89 -5.55 -11.23
C LYS A 6 -20.09 -4.61 -11.05
N GLU A 7 -20.03 -3.41 -11.64
CA GLU A 7 -21.09 -2.40 -11.55
C GLU A 7 -22.42 -2.92 -12.13
N ILE A 8 -22.34 -3.62 -13.28
CA ILE A 8 -23.49 -4.30 -13.90
C ILE A 8 -24.08 -5.33 -12.93
N SER A 9 -23.24 -6.18 -12.31
CA SER A 9 -23.70 -7.20 -11.36
C SER A 9 -24.35 -6.59 -10.13
N GLU A 10 -23.76 -5.55 -9.56
CA GLU A 10 -24.26 -4.89 -8.35
C GLU A 10 -25.56 -4.14 -8.60
N THR A 11 -25.66 -3.40 -9.71
CA THR A 11 -26.89 -2.69 -10.11
C THR A 11 -28.02 -3.66 -10.45
N ARG A 12 -27.70 -4.76 -11.13
CA ARG A 12 -28.68 -5.82 -11.40
C ARG A 12 -29.26 -6.38 -10.10
N LYS A 13 -28.39 -6.69 -9.13
CA LYS A 13 -28.80 -7.20 -7.81
C LYS A 13 -29.61 -6.18 -7.02
N SER A 14 -29.26 -4.89 -7.08
CA SER A 14 -30.02 -3.82 -6.39
C SER A 14 -31.42 -3.63 -6.99
N LYS A 15 -31.58 -3.87 -8.30
CA LYS A 15 -32.90 -3.93 -8.96
C LYS A 15 -33.67 -5.23 -8.73
N GLY A 16 -33.07 -6.21 -8.06
CA GLY A 16 -33.73 -7.48 -7.71
C GLY A 16 -33.96 -8.44 -8.89
N ILE A 17 -33.27 -8.25 -10.01
CA ILE A 17 -33.41 -9.10 -11.20
C ILE A 17 -32.26 -10.11 -11.32
N THR A 18 -32.54 -11.26 -11.91
CA THR A 18 -31.60 -12.36 -12.18
C THR A 18 -30.74 -12.10 -13.43
N GLN A 19 -29.69 -12.90 -13.63
CA GLN A 19 -28.85 -12.79 -14.84
C GLN A 19 -29.66 -13.17 -16.09
N GLU A 20 -30.58 -14.13 -15.94
CA GLU A 20 -31.56 -14.56 -16.94
C GLU A 20 -32.51 -13.43 -17.32
N GLU A 21 -33.11 -12.76 -16.34
CA GLU A 21 -34.00 -11.62 -16.57
C GLU A 21 -33.26 -10.44 -17.22
N LEU A 22 -32.03 -10.13 -16.78
CA LEU A 22 -31.22 -9.09 -17.42
C LEU A 22 -30.92 -9.44 -18.88
N ALA A 23 -30.59 -10.70 -19.16
CA ALA A 23 -30.33 -11.18 -20.52
C ALA A 23 -31.56 -11.03 -21.43
N GLU A 24 -32.73 -11.40 -20.93
CA GLU A 24 -34.01 -11.28 -21.64
C GLU A 24 -34.36 -9.81 -21.92
N LEU A 25 -34.33 -8.97 -20.89
CA LEU A 25 -34.69 -7.55 -20.99
C LEU A 25 -33.74 -6.77 -21.90
N SER A 26 -32.43 -7.03 -21.81
CA SER A 26 -31.42 -6.34 -22.62
C SER A 26 -31.25 -6.94 -24.02
N LYS A 27 -31.92 -8.07 -24.30
CA LYS A 27 -31.75 -8.83 -25.54
C LYS A 27 -30.28 -9.24 -25.79
N VAL A 28 -29.56 -9.51 -24.71
CA VAL A 28 -28.16 -10.00 -24.72
C VAL A 28 -28.15 -11.46 -24.29
N ASN A 29 -27.32 -12.28 -24.93
CA ASN A 29 -27.23 -13.69 -24.57
C ASN A 29 -26.80 -13.86 -23.09
N LEU A 30 -27.48 -14.75 -22.34
CA LEU A 30 -27.20 -15.03 -20.93
C LEU A 30 -25.72 -15.31 -20.66
N ARG A 31 -25.07 -16.10 -21.53
CA ARG A 31 -23.65 -16.42 -21.40
C ARG A 31 -22.78 -15.18 -21.53
N THR A 32 -23.21 -14.18 -22.29
CA THR A 32 -22.50 -12.89 -22.40
C THR A 32 -22.63 -12.09 -21.11
N ILE A 33 -23.84 -12.01 -20.52
CA ILE A 33 -24.04 -11.38 -19.20
C ILE A 33 -23.15 -12.02 -18.13
N GLN A 34 -23.17 -13.35 -18.05
CA GLN A 34 -22.34 -14.10 -17.10
C GLN A 34 -20.85 -13.82 -17.28
N ARG A 35 -20.34 -13.88 -18.52
CA ARG A 35 -18.92 -13.58 -18.81
C ARG A 35 -18.54 -12.14 -18.48
N ILE A 36 -19.44 -11.19 -18.69
CA ILE A 36 -19.22 -9.78 -18.32
C ILE A 36 -19.16 -9.65 -16.80
N GLU A 37 -20.15 -10.16 -16.06
CA GLU A 37 -20.18 -10.07 -14.59
C GLU A 37 -19.00 -10.81 -13.92
N ASN A 38 -18.48 -11.86 -14.56
CA ASN A 38 -17.31 -12.62 -14.11
C ASN A 38 -15.97 -12.03 -14.60
N ASN A 39 -15.96 -10.88 -15.28
CA ASN A 39 -14.76 -10.28 -15.88
C ASN A 39 -14.01 -11.17 -16.90
N GLU A 40 -14.71 -12.13 -17.52
CA GLU A 40 -14.17 -13.00 -18.58
C GLU A 40 -14.25 -12.36 -19.98
N SER A 41 -15.05 -11.30 -20.14
CA SER A 41 -15.14 -10.52 -21.37
C SER A 41 -15.66 -9.11 -21.12
N GLU A 42 -15.10 -8.11 -21.81
CA GLU A 42 -15.66 -6.76 -21.79
C GLU A 42 -16.81 -6.59 -22.78
N PRO A 43 -17.91 -5.91 -22.39
CA PRO A 43 -19.01 -5.62 -23.30
C PRO A 43 -18.59 -4.60 -24.36
N ARG A 44 -18.89 -4.90 -25.63
CA ARG A 44 -18.71 -3.95 -26.73
C ARG A 44 -19.77 -2.85 -26.66
N GLY A 45 -19.52 -1.69 -27.29
CA GLY A 45 -20.37 -0.50 -27.17
C GLY A 45 -21.88 -0.73 -27.38
N LYS A 46 -22.29 -1.59 -28.33
CA LYS A 46 -23.72 -1.94 -28.49
C LYS A 46 -24.26 -2.77 -27.32
N THR A 47 -23.52 -3.80 -26.90
CA THR A 47 -23.89 -4.68 -25.78
C THR A 47 -23.95 -3.89 -24.47
N LEU A 48 -22.95 -3.03 -24.24
CA LEU A 48 -22.91 -2.17 -23.05
C LEU A 48 -24.14 -1.25 -22.99
N LYS A 49 -24.46 -0.57 -24.10
CA LYS A 49 -25.65 0.29 -24.20
C LYS A 49 -26.94 -0.46 -23.85
N LEU A 50 -27.14 -1.65 -24.42
CA LEU A 50 -28.34 -2.45 -24.16
C LEU A 50 -28.48 -2.87 -22.70
N ILE A 51 -27.36 -3.22 -22.05
CA ILE A 51 -27.36 -3.59 -20.63
C ILE A 51 -27.62 -2.36 -19.75
N CYS A 52 -26.90 -1.27 -20.00
CA CYS A 52 -27.03 -0.02 -19.26
C CYS A 52 -28.44 0.59 -19.38
N GLU A 53 -29.11 0.46 -20.53
CA GLU A 53 -30.49 0.91 -20.72
C GLU A 53 -31.47 0.21 -19.77
N VAL A 54 -31.35 -1.11 -19.59
CA VAL A 54 -32.19 -1.87 -18.63
C VAL A 54 -31.83 -1.51 -17.18
N LEU A 55 -30.54 -1.36 -16.91
CA LEU A 55 -30.04 -1.05 -15.58
C LEU A 55 -30.17 0.42 -15.19
N ASP A 56 -30.62 1.30 -16.10
CA ASP A 56 -30.70 2.75 -15.90
C ASP A 56 -29.36 3.35 -15.46
N ILE A 57 -28.29 2.90 -16.11
CA ILE A 57 -26.91 3.37 -15.90
C ILE A 57 -26.54 4.28 -17.07
N ASP A 58 -26.01 5.47 -16.77
CA ASP A 58 -25.41 6.30 -17.81
C ASP A 58 -24.10 5.67 -18.33
N VAL A 59 -24.04 5.43 -19.64
CA VAL A 59 -22.92 4.74 -20.28
C VAL A 59 -21.66 5.58 -20.25
N GLU A 60 -21.77 6.91 -20.37
CA GLU A 60 -20.62 7.81 -20.37
C GLU A 60 -20.03 7.89 -18.96
N ASP A 61 -20.86 8.01 -17.93
CA ASP A 61 -20.43 8.00 -16.52
C ASP A 61 -19.73 6.70 -16.15
N LEU A 62 -20.25 5.55 -16.58
CA LEU A 62 -19.63 4.25 -16.33
C LEU A 62 -18.26 4.13 -17.01
N ILE A 63 -18.14 4.56 -18.27
CA ILE A 63 -16.88 4.55 -19.01
C ILE A 63 -15.87 5.52 -18.38
N ASN A 64 -16.30 6.72 -18.01
CA ASN A 64 -15.45 7.73 -17.40
C ASN A 64 -14.94 7.26 -16.04
N SER A 65 -15.79 6.65 -15.22
CA SER A 65 -15.42 6.03 -13.95
C SER A 65 -14.39 4.92 -14.13
N ASN A 66 -14.58 4.03 -15.12
CA ASN A 66 -13.62 2.98 -15.41
C ASN A 66 -12.26 3.54 -15.86
N LYS A 67 -12.26 4.57 -16.73
CA LYS A 67 -11.02 5.26 -17.15
C LYS A 67 -10.31 5.95 -16.00
N GLN A 68 -11.04 6.61 -15.09
CA GLN A 68 -10.45 7.23 -13.91
C GLN A 68 -9.76 6.18 -13.03
N ILE A 69 -10.43 5.06 -12.76
CA ILE A 69 -9.87 3.97 -11.95
C ILE A 69 -8.65 3.34 -12.62
N GLU A 70 -8.68 3.13 -13.94
CA GLU A 70 -7.51 2.68 -14.70
C GLU A 70 -6.36 3.70 -14.63
N GLY A 71 -6.66 4.99 -14.74
CA GLY A 71 -5.71 6.07 -14.56
C GLY A 71 -5.07 6.06 -13.18
N ASP A 72 -5.87 5.97 -12.12
CA ASP A 72 -5.40 5.90 -10.73
C ASP A 72 -4.59 4.63 -10.46
N PHE A 73 -5.02 3.50 -11.02
CA PHE A 73 -4.27 2.25 -10.93
C PHE A 73 -2.90 2.41 -11.58
N ASN A 74 -2.84 2.92 -12.81
CA ASN A 74 -1.60 3.15 -13.55
C ASN A 74 -0.69 4.18 -12.85
N ASN A 75 -1.25 5.23 -12.27
CA ASN A 75 -0.51 6.22 -11.49
C ASN A 75 0.15 5.61 -10.24
N ASN A 76 -0.43 4.53 -9.72
CA ASN A 76 0.11 3.77 -8.59
C ASN A 76 1.09 2.67 -9.01
N LEU A 77 1.31 2.45 -10.30
CA LEU A 77 2.33 1.52 -10.78
C LEU A 77 3.66 2.23 -11.00
N VAL A 78 4.74 1.62 -10.51
CA VAL A 78 6.11 2.07 -10.72
C VAL A 78 6.99 0.85 -10.94
N HIS A 79 7.81 0.85 -12.00
CA HIS A 79 8.81 -0.21 -12.26
C HIS A 79 8.24 -1.64 -12.22
N GLY A 80 7.00 -1.85 -12.68
CA GLY A 80 6.33 -3.16 -12.66
C GLY A 80 5.78 -3.60 -11.31
N TYR A 81 5.79 -2.71 -10.31
CA TYR A 81 5.24 -2.93 -8.99
C TYR A 81 4.11 -1.94 -8.68
N LYS A 82 3.28 -2.28 -7.68
CA LYS A 82 2.27 -1.36 -7.13
C LYS A 82 2.85 -0.63 -5.93
N LEU A 83 2.68 0.70 -5.87
CA LEU A 83 3.05 1.49 -4.70
C LEU A 83 2.30 1.01 -3.45
N ALA A 84 3.03 0.89 -2.34
CA ALA A 84 2.44 0.50 -1.07
C ALA A 84 1.48 1.60 -0.58
N SER A 85 0.27 1.20 -0.18
CA SER A 85 -0.72 2.15 0.35
C SER A 85 -0.25 2.73 1.69
N LYS A 86 -0.69 3.95 2.00
CA LYS A 86 -0.40 4.64 3.28
C LYS A 86 -0.70 3.75 4.49
N GLY A 87 -1.82 3.01 4.46
CA GLY A 87 -2.20 2.07 5.51
C GLY A 87 -1.24 0.89 5.68
N LYS A 88 -0.83 0.22 4.58
CA LYS A 88 0.15 -0.88 4.65
C LYS A 88 1.50 -0.39 5.19
N ARG A 89 1.92 0.80 4.79
CA ARG A 89 3.15 1.44 5.28
C ARG A 89 3.08 1.76 6.78
N PHE A 90 1.96 2.30 7.24
CA PHE A 90 1.71 2.56 8.65
C PHE A 90 1.76 1.28 9.47
N LEU A 91 1.04 0.23 9.03
CA LEU A 91 1.03 -1.07 9.71
C LEU A 91 2.44 -1.69 9.78
N GLY A 92 3.21 -1.65 8.69
CA GLY A 92 4.59 -2.13 8.70
C GLY A 92 5.46 -1.40 9.72
N SER A 93 5.34 -0.07 9.80
CA SER A 93 6.08 0.76 10.76
C SER A 93 5.64 0.51 12.21
N LEU A 94 4.35 0.31 12.44
CA LEU A 94 3.79 0.00 13.75
C LEU A 94 4.28 -1.36 14.26
N LEU A 95 4.22 -2.40 13.42
CA LEU A 95 4.69 -3.74 13.77
C LEU A 95 6.19 -3.74 14.09
N GLU A 96 6.99 -3.06 13.27
CA GLU A 96 8.41 -2.89 13.52
C GLU A 96 8.68 -2.22 14.88
N THR A 97 7.95 -1.13 15.18
CA THR A 97 8.08 -0.40 16.45
C THR A 97 7.72 -1.28 17.65
N ILE A 98 6.64 -2.06 17.56
CA ILE A 98 6.23 -3.01 18.61
C ILE A 98 7.33 -4.06 18.84
N ILE A 99 7.87 -4.63 17.76
CA ILE A 99 8.91 -5.66 17.84
C ILE A 99 10.17 -5.11 18.51
N TYR A 100 10.68 -3.95 18.08
CA TYR A 100 11.85 -3.33 18.73
C TYR A 100 11.55 -2.87 20.15
N SER A 101 10.31 -2.46 20.45
CA SER A 101 9.92 -2.09 21.81
C SER A 101 10.01 -3.28 22.76
N ILE A 102 9.48 -4.44 22.35
CA ILE A 102 9.49 -5.67 23.16
C ILE A 102 10.89 -6.27 23.27
N THR A 103 11.65 -6.29 22.17
CA THR A 103 12.93 -7.01 22.11
C THR A 103 14.11 -6.20 22.64
N ILE A 104 14.04 -4.86 22.60
CA ILE A 104 15.19 -3.99 22.90
C ILE A 104 14.83 -2.94 23.93
N TYR A 105 13.81 -2.11 23.69
CA TYR A 105 13.53 -0.97 24.55
C TYR A 105 13.09 -1.37 25.97
N LEU A 106 12.12 -2.29 26.08
CA LEU A 106 11.63 -2.77 27.37
C LEU A 106 12.73 -3.47 28.19
N PRO A 107 13.51 -4.41 27.64
CA PRO A 107 14.65 -4.98 28.36
C PRO A 107 15.69 -3.95 28.79
N TYR A 108 16.03 -3.00 27.92
CA TYR A 108 17.01 -1.95 28.22
C TYR A 108 16.56 -1.05 29.37
N THR A 109 15.31 -0.58 29.33
CA THR A 109 14.74 0.28 30.37
C THR A 109 14.60 -0.47 31.69
N PHE A 110 14.09 -1.71 31.67
CA PHE A 110 13.96 -2.55 32.85
C PHE A 110 15.31 -2.79 33.55
N TYR A 111 16.36 -3.09 32.77
CA TYR A 111 17.73 -3.23 33.28
C TYR A 111 18.23 -1.96 33.98
N LYS A 112 17.84 -0.79 33.51
CA LYS A 112 18.39 0.50 33.97
C LYS A 112 17.62 1.14 35.13
N THR A 113 16.29 1.10 35.11
CA THR A 113 15.46 1.80 36.11
C THR A 113 15.05 0.90 37.28
N SER A 114 15.14 -0.43 37.11
CA SER A 114 14.75 -1.45 38.09
C SER A 114 13.36 -1.23 38.75
N SER A 115 12.48 -0.40 38.15
CA SER A 115 11.17 -0.08 38.69
C SER A 115 10.15 0.29 37.59
N LEU A 116 8.90 -0.14 37.79
CA LEU A 116 7.76 0.21 36.93
C LEU A 116 7.50 1.73 36.89
N ASN A 117 7.72 2.42 38.01
CA ASN A 117 7.53 3.87 38.09
C ASN A 117 8.55 4.63 37.24
N GLY A 118 9.83 4.23 37.26
CA GLY A 118 10.85 4.85 36.39
C GLY A 118 10.54 4.64 34.91
N PHE A 119 9.95 3.50 34.55
CA PHE A 119 9.47 3.24 33.19
C PHE A 119 8.30 4.15 32.79
N VAL A 120 7.25 4.23 33.61
CA VAL A 120 6.06 5.06 33.33
C VAL A 120 6.42 6.55 33.27
N ASN A 121 7.37 6.99 34.10
CA ASN A 121 7.84 8.37 34.13
C ASN A 121 8.83 8.71 33.01
N GLY A 122 9.20 7.73 32.16
CA GLY A 122 10.09 7.96 31.03
C GLY A 122 11.54 8.25 31.41
N GLU A 123 12.02 7.70 32.54
CA GLU A 123 13.41 7.84 32.94
C GLU A 123 14.34 7.14 31.92
N HIS A 124 15.41 7.84 31.50
CA HIS A 124 16.33 7.41 30.46
C HIS A 124 15.68 7.21 29.07
N PRO A 125 15.16 8.28 28.45
CA PRO A 125 14.63 8.20 27.09
C PRO A 125 15.74 7.74 26.12
N ILE A 126 15.33 7.04 25.05
CA ILE A 126 16.25 6.73 23.95
C ILE A 126 16.79 8.05 23.40
N GLY A 127 18.10 8.25 23.57
CA GLY A 127 18.78 9.41 23.02
C GLY A 127 18.91 9.30 21.51
N PHE A 128 18.95 10.45 20.85
CA PHE A 128 19.16 10.58 19.40
C PHE A 128 20.34 9.74 18.88
N GLY A 129 21.46 9.72 19.61
CA GLY A 129 22.64 8.93 19.25
C GLY A 129 22.41 7.43 19.25
N PHE A 130 21.63 6.90 20.21
CA PHE A 130 21.28 5.48 20.23
C PHE A 130 20.40 5.12 19.03
N ALA A 131 19.36 5.93 18.76
CA ALA A 131 18.48 5.71 17.61
C ALA A 131 19.22 5.73 16.27
N ALA A 132 20.19 6.65 16.10
CA ALA A 132 21.01 6.74 14.89
C ALA A 132 21.91 5.51 14.71
N ILE A 133 22.65 5.10 15.74
CA ILE A 133 23.53 3.91 15.67
C ILE A 133 22.71 2.64 15.44
N PHE A 134 21.59 2.51 16.16
CA PHE A 134 20.69 1.39 16.00
C PHE A 134 20.12 1.29 14.58
N GLY A 135 19.64 2.42 14.03
CA GLY A 135 19.15 2.50 12.66
C GLY A 135 20.20 2.08 11.62
N LEU A 136 21.45 2.54 11.78
CA LEU A 136 22.56 2.12 10.91
C LEU A 136 22.76 0.60 10.90
N ILE A 137 22.83 -0.01 12.09
CA ILE A 137 23.07 -1.45 12.24
C ILE A 137 21.91 -2.25 11.63
N ILE A 138 20.67 -1.91 11.99
CA ILE A 138 19.48 -2.61 11.51
C ILE A 138 19.32 -2.47 10.00
N GLY A 139 19.53 -1.27 9.46
CA GLY A 139 19.47 -1.01 8.03
C GLY A 139 20.54 -1.81 7.25
N ALA A 140 21.77 -1.88 7.78
CA ALA A 140 22.84 -2.67 7.18
C ALA A 140 22.56 -4.17 7.15
N ILE A 141 21.82 -4.69 8.13
CA ILE A 141 21.50 -6.12 8.26
C ILE A 141 20.30 -6.50 7.40
N PHE A 142 19.17 -5.78 7.52
CA PHE A 142 17.91 -6.24 6.93
C PHE A 142 17.76 -5.93 5.44
N TYR A 143 18.37 -4.86 4.94
CA TYR A 143 18.19 -4.50 3.52
C TYR A 143 18.80 -5.53 2.56
N PRO A 144 20.02 -6.03 2.77
CA PRO A 144 20.54 -7.16 1.98
C PRO A 144 19.66 -8.41 2.03
N MET A 145 18.94 -8.61 3.13
CA MET A 145 18.13 -9.82 3.35
C MET A 145 16.73 -9.71 2.73
N PHE A 146 16.11 -8.53 2.81
CA PHE A 146 14.68 -8.36 2.52
C PHE A 146 14.39 -7.25 1.51
N SER A 147 15.40 -6.53 1.02
CA SER A 147 15.22 -5.28 0.27
C SER A 147 14.34 -4.29 1.05
N GLY A 148 14.57 -4.16 2.36
CA GLY A 148 13.73 -3.39 3.26
C GLY A 148 13.94 -3.82 4.71
N ASN A 149 13.18 -3.20 5.62
CA ASN A 149 13.23 -3.57 7.02
C ASN A 149 12.25 -4.70 7.39
N LEU A 150 12.31 -5.14 8.64
CA LEU A 150 11.50 -6.26 9.14
C LEU A 150 9.99 -6.01 9.01
N GLY A 151 9.52 -4.79 9.26
CA GLY A 151 8.11 -4.42 9.10
C GLY A 151 7.62 -4.57 7.67
N HIS A 152 8.44 -4.18 6.68
CA HIS A 152 8.13 -4.39 5.27
C HIS A 152 8.01 -5.89 4.97
N ARG A 153 8.96 -6.70 5.44
CA ARG A 153 8.96 -8.15 5.24
C ARG A 153 7.68 -8.81 5.75
N ILE A 154 7.20 -8.42 6.93
CA ILE A 154 5.99 -8.99 7.54
C ILE A 154 4.72 -8.62 6.74
N ILE A 155 4.64 -7.39 6.24
CA ILE A 155 3.48 -6.92 5.44
C ILE A 155 3.56 -7.37 3.96
N GLY A 156 4.68 -7.97 3.54
CA GLY A 156 4.90 -8.36 2.14
C GLY A 156 5.29 -7.19 1.23
N LEU A 157 5.85 -6.13 1.80
CA LEU A 157 6.38 -4.98 1.08
C LEU A 157 7.88 -5.15 0.82
N LYS A 158 8.38 -4.43 -0.19
CA LYS A 158 9.81 -4.26 -0.47
C LYS A 158 10.12 -2.83 -0.86
N VAL A 159 11.39 -2.47 -0.74
CA VAL A 159 11.97 -1.18 -1.11
C VAL A 159 12.73 -1.36 -2.41
N ILE A 160 12.50 -0.46 -3.36
CA ILE A 160 13.20 -0.39 -4.64
C ILE A 160 13.77 1.01 -4.85
N SER A 161 14.79 1.11 -5.69
CA SER A 161 15.28 2.39 -6.21
C SER A 161 14.16 3.11 -6.97
N SER A 162 13.90 4.37 -6.64
CA SER A 162 12.95 5.18 -7.41
C SER A 162 13.48 5.53 -8.80
N GLU A 163 14.79 5.52 -8.98
CA GLU A 163 15.46 5.86 -10.24
C GLU A 163 15.55 4.67 -11.20
N THR A 164 15.93 3.48 -10.70
CA THR A 164 16.20 2.32 -11.56
C THR A 164 15.16 1.20 -11.44
N GLY A 165 14.38 1.17 -10.36
CA GLY A 165 13.46 0.08 -10.07
C GLY A 165 14.11 -1.18 -9.47
N ASP A 166 15.43 -1.19 -9.34
CA ASP A 166 16.19 -2.31 -8.76
C ASP A 166 15.91 -2.46 -7.26
N ASP A 167 16.09 -3.68 -6.77
CA ASP A 167 15.96 -4.02 -5.37
C ASP A 167 16.97 -3.24 -4.52
N TYR A 168 16.47 -2.55 -3.50
CA TYR A 168 17.29 -1.71 -2.62
C TYR A 168 17.97 -2.58 -1.55
N GLN A 169 19.01 -3.33 -1.95
CA GLN A 169 19.62 -4.41 -1.15
C GLN A 169 21.01 -4.08 -0.58
N LYS A 170 21.63 -2.94 -0.91
CA LYS A 170 22.98 -2.68 -0.37
C LYS A 170 22.92 -2.34 1.12
N ALA A 171 23.85 -2.89 1.89
CA ALA A 171 23.92 -2.64 3.33
C ALA A 171 24.09 -1.15 3.65
N THR A 172 24.94 -0.44 2.91
CA THR A 172 25.19 1.00 3.08
C THR A 172 23.94 1.84 2.81
N GLU A 173 23.23 1.51 1.74
CA GLU A 173 21.98 2.15 1.32
C GLU A 173 20.88 1.96 2.37
N GLY A 174 20.73 0.73 2.88
CA GLY A 174 19.81 0.39 3.96
C GLY A 174 20.14 1.11 5.26
N ALA A 175 21.42 1.12 5.64
CA ALA A 175 21.90 1.81 6.84
C ALA A 175 21.57 3.31 6.80
N ILE A 176 21.86 3.98 5.68
CA ILE A 176 21.56 5.41 5.51
C ILE A 176 20.05 5.66 5.59
N ARG A 177 19.23 4.83 4.94
CA ARG A 177 17.77 5.00 4.94
C ARG A 177 17.17 4.83 6.34
N GLU A 178 17.58 3.82 7.11
CA GLU A 178 17.09 3.63 8.48
C GLU A 178 17.66 4.68 9.46
N LEU A 179 18.88 5.16 9.26
CA LEU A 179 19.38 6.33 9.98
C LEU A 179 18.49 7.55 9.74
N LEU A 180 18.17 7.86 8.48
CA LEU A 180 17.30 9.00 8.15
C LEU A 180 15.91 8.83 8.79
N LYS A 181 15.34 7.63 8.73
CA LYS A 181 14.06 7.33 9.38
C LYS A 181 14.13 7.51 10.90
N GLY A 182 15.19 7.04 11.55
CA GLY A 182 15.41 7.21 12.98
C GLY A 182 15.62 8.66 13.40
N VAL A 183 16.32 9.46 12.59
CA VAL A 183 16.49 10.90 12.83
C VAL A 183 15.18 11.66 12.62
N PHE A 184 14.42 11.29 11.60
CA PHE A 184 13.16 11.95 11.24
C PHE A 184 12.00 11.63 12.16
N SER A 185 12.06 10.54 12.94
CA SER A 185 11.04 10.23 13.95
C SER A 185 10.99 11.22 15.11
N PHE A 186 11.99 12.09 15.26
CA PHE A 186 11.99 13.18 16.25
C PHE A 186 11.23 14.43 15.79
N PHE A 187 10.83 14.47 14.52
CA PHE A 187 10.19 15.64 13.93
C PHE A 187 8.79 15.28 13.41
N LEU A 188 7.81 16.13 13.68
CA LEU A 188 6.43 15.87 13.27
C LEU A 188 6.29 15.85 11.74
N ILE A 189 6.82 16.87 11.04
CA ILE A 189 6.64 17.04 9.59
C ILE A 189 7.14 15.82 8.78
N PRO A 190 8.37 15.30 8.99
CA PRO A 190 8.84 14.11 8.28
C PRO A 190 7.99 12.86 8.47
N ILE A 191 7.35 12.70 9.64
CA ILE A 191 6.48 11.55 9.95
C ILE A 191 5.18 11.63 9.15
N ILE A 192 4.57 12.81 9.11
CA ILE A 192 3.27 12.99 8.45
C ILE A 192 3.39 13.24 6.95
N TRP A 193 4.60 13.47 6.43
CA TRP A 193 4.89 13.78 5.03
C TRP A 193 4.15 12.86 4.03
N VAL A 194 4.08 11.57 4.33
CA VAL A 194 3.44 10.55 3.48
C VAL A 194 1.97 10.85 3.17
N LEU A 195 1.29 11.67 3.98
CA LEU A 195 -0.10 12.02 3.77
C LEU A 195 -0.31 12.95 2.56
N TRP A 196 0.69 13.76 2.20
CA TRP A 196 0.63 14.71 1.09
C TRP A 196 1.43 14.29 -0.14
N ASP A 197 2.11 13.15 -0.09
CA ASP A 197 2.94 12.69 -1.21
C ASP A 197 2.13 11.86 -2.22
N ASP A 198 2.20 12.25 -3.50
CA ASP A 198 1.51 11.59 -4.61
C ASP A 198 1.93 10.13 -4.83
N LYS A 199 3.14 9.76 -4.39
CA LYS A 199 3.72 8.40 -4.54
C LYS A 199 3.80 7.67 -3.20
N ASN A 200 3.08 8.14 -2.18
CA ASN A 200 3.09 7.58 -0.83
C ASN A 200 4.51 7.45 -0.23
N GLN A 201 5.42 8.35 -0.58
CA GLN A 201 6.76 8.43 0.00
C GLN A 201 6.75 9.19 1.32
N ASN A 202 7.54 8.73 2.29
CA ASN A 202 7.95 9.55 3.43
C ASN A 202 9.12 10.47 3.02
N LEU A 203 9.46 11.45 3.85
CA LEU A 203 10.57 12.35 3.55
C LEU A 203 11.91 11.61 3.40
N TYR A 204 12.18 10.61 4.25
CA TYR A 204 13.39 9.79 4.15
C TYR A 204 13.41 8.93 2.87
N ASP A 205 12.25 8.57 2.30
CA ASP A 205 12.20 7.85 1.02
C ASP A 205 12.68 8.73 -0.12
N LYS A 206 12.23 10.00 -0.14
CA LYS A 206 12.67 10.96 -1.16
C LYS A 206 14.17 11.19 -1.09
N LEU A 207 14.69 11.38 0.11
CA LEU A 207 16.13 11.60 0.31
C LEU A 207 16.96 10.36 -0.04
N SER A 208 16.44 9.16 0.24
CA SER A 208 17.09 7.90 -0.15
C SER A 208 16.78 7.47 -1.59
N LYS A 209 15.96 8.22 -2.32
CA LYS A 209 15.51 7.90 -3.68
C LYS A 209 14.91 6.49 -3.78
N THR A 210 13.94 6.22 -2.92
CA THR A 210 13.29 4.90 -2.83
C THR A 210 11.78 4.96 -2.99
N TYR A 211 11.21 3.87 -3.51
CA TYR A 211 9.79 3.56 -3.39
C TYR A 211 9.59 2.34 -2.49
N VAL A 212 8.49 2.33 -1.73
CA VAL A 212 8.01 1.13 -1.06
C VAL A 212 6.87 0.58 -1.88
N VAL A 213 6.99 -0.69 -2.28
CA VAL A 213 6.12 -1.32 -3.26
C VAL A 213 5.69 -2.72 -2.82
N GLU A 214 4.66 -3.22 -3.47
CA GLU A 214 4.20 -4.60 -3.39
C GLU A 214 4.08 -5.24 -4.78
N LYS A 215 4.14 -6.57 -4.83
CA LYS A 215 3.94 -7.32 -6.08
C LYS A 215 2.49 -7.17 -6.54
N ILE A 216 2.31 -7.05 -7.85
CA ILE A 216 1.00 -7.17 -8.49
C ILE A 216 0.63 -8.66 -8.43
N ILE A 217 -0.46 -8.99 -7.74
CA ILE A 217 -1.02 -10.35 -7.66
C ILE A 217 -1.76 -10.65 -8.96
#